data_AF-A0A836GPZ0-F1
#
_entry.id   AF-A0A836GPZ0-F1
#
_cell.length_a   1.000
_cell.length_b   1.000
_cell.length_c   1.000
_cell.angle_alpha   90.00
_cell.angle_beta   90.00
_cell.angle_gamma   90.00
#
_symmetry.space_group_name_H-M   'P 1'
#
loop_
_entity.id
_entity.type
_entity.pdbx_description
1 polymer ?
#
loop_
_entity_poly.entity_id
_entity_poly.type
_entity_poly.pdbx_seq_one_letter_code
_entity_poly.pdbx_strand_id
1 'polypeptide(L)'
;MEKNKFRAVIKHLHMKSLTVKEIKAELDNVHSTSAPAFATVYNWVNEACGIIHIDYLYEANDYYALFDRSNNILKKKRPHLAKKKVLFSHVSGTKFNKFRYELLPYPAYSPDLASCDYFLFSNLKKWFGGKRFTIKEQLTAETDAYFEWLDKSYYSDGLKKLENRWIKYIELKGDYVEK
;
A
#
# COMPACT_ATOMS: atom_id res chain seq x y z
N MET A 1 18.40 18.69 -12.11
CA MET A 1 17.42 18.49 -11.01
C MET A 1 17.97 17.44 -10.04
N GLU A 2 17.78 17.59 -8.73
CA GLU A 2 18.25 16.62 -7.74
C GLU A 2 17.51 15.27 -7.82
N LYS A 3 18.22 14.18 -7.50
CA LYS A 3 17.72 12.79 -7.54
C LYS A 3 16.40 12.60 -6.78
N ASN A 4 16.24 13.27 -5.63
CA ASN A 4 15.03 13.19 -4.82
C ASN A 4 13.80 13.82 -5.51
N LYS A 5 14.01 14.90 -6.28
CA LYS A 5 12.94 15.56 -7.04
C LYS A 5 12.49 14.70 -8.22
N PHE A 6 13.42 14.10 -8.98
CA PHE A 6 13.06 13.15 -10.04
C PHE A 6 12.29 11.96 -9.51
N ARG A 7 12.70 11.42 -8.36
CA ARG A 7 12.01 10.30 -7.71
C ARG A 7 10.59 10.67 -7.28
N ALA A 8 10.35 11.89 -6.80
CA ALA A 8 9.02 12.40 -6.47
C ALA A 8 8.15 12.56 -7.73
N VAL A 9 8.69 13.15 -8.80
CA VAL A 9 7.99 13.30 -10.09
C VAL A 9 7.61 11.94 -10.69
N ILE A 10 8.53 10.97 -10.69
CA ILE A 10 8.27 9.61 -11.18
C ILE A 10 7.16 8.92 -10.39
N LYS A 11 7.14 9.06 -9.06
CA LYS A 11 6.06 8.54 -8.22
C LYS A 11 4.71 9.18 -8.57
N HIS A 12 4.69 10.50 -8.73
CA HIS A 12 3.48 11.25 -9.10
C HIS A 12 2.92 10.83 -10.46
N LEU A 13 3.78 10.75 -11.48
CA LEU A 13 3.37 10.33 -12.83
C LEU A 13 2.88 8.87 -12.83
N HIS A 14 3.51 7.99 -12.05
CA HIS A 14 3.03 6.61 -11.89
C HIS A 14 1.68 6.54 -11.17
N MET A 15 1.45 7.37 -10.14
CA MET A 15 0.14 7.49 -9.48
C MET A 15 -0.95 7.98 -10.44
N LYS A 16 -0.60 8.80 -11.44
CA LYS A 16 -1.50 9.18 -12.54
C LYS A 16 -1.73 8.07 -13.58
N SER A 17 -1.32 6.84 -13.27
CA SER A 17 -1.49 5.65 -14.11
C SER A 17 -0.68 5.64 -15.41
N LEU A 18 0.38 6.48 -15.52
CA LEU A 18 1.30 6.39 -16.65
C LEU A 18 2.19 5.15 -16.53
N THR A 19 2.45 4.52 -17.68
CA THR A 19 3.39 3.41 -17.82
C THR A 19 4.83 3.88 -17.71
N VAL A 20 5.76 2.99 -17.39
CA VAL A 20 7.20 3.31 -17.30
C VAL A 20 7.73 3.94 -18.59
N LYS A 21 7.22 3.52 -19.75
CA LYS A 21 7.61 4.05 -21.05
C LYS A 21 7.14 5.49 -21.24
N GLU A 22 5.89 5.78 -20.89
CA GLU A 22 5.33 7.14 -20.96
C GLU A 22 6.05 8.08 -19.97
N ILE A 23 6.30 7.62 -18.75
CA ILE A 23 7.06 8.39 -17.74
C ILE A 23 8.46 8.70 -18.26
N LYS A 24 9.13 7.74 -18.90
CA LYS A 24 10.46 7.98 -19.48
C LYS A 24 10.39 9.03 -20.59
N ALA A 25 9.42 8.91 -21.49
CA ALA A 25 9.25 9.84 -22.60
C ALA A 25 8.99 11.28 -22.12
N GLU A 26 8.15 11.46 -21.09
CA GLU A 26 7.94 12.78 -20.48
C GLU A 26 9.21 13.35 -19.87
N LEU A 27 9.96 12.55 -19.12
CA LEU A 27 11.21 13.01 -18.52
C LEU A 27 12.25 13.39 -19.58
N ASP A 28 12.33 12.65 -20.67
CA ASP A 28 13.24 12.96 -21.79
C ASP A 28 12.84 14.24 -22.52
N ASN A 29 11.53 14.48 -22.66
CA ASN A 29 11.03 15.70 -23.27
C ASN A 29 11.35 16.94 -22.42
N VAL A 30 11.15 16.87 -21.10
CA VAL A 30 11.32 18.03 -20.20
C VAL A 30 12.79 18.23 -19.79
N HIS A 31 13.56 17.15 -19.65
CA HIS A 31 14.89 17.19 -19.03
C HIS A 31 16.03 16.69 -19.92
N SER A 32 15.73 16.15 -21.11
CA SER A 32 16.68 15.71 -22.14
C SER A 32 17.89 14.98 -21.55
N THR A 33 19.08 15.58 -21.57
CA THR A 33 20.34 14.97 -21.11
C THR A 33 20.42 14.79 -19.60
N SER A 34 19.61 15.51 -18.83
CA SER A 34 19.54 15.39 -17.37
C SER A 34 18.49 14.38 -16.88
N ALA A 35 17.75 13.75 -17.80
CA ALA A 35 16.73 12.77 -17.48
C ALA A 35 17.35 11.46 -16.94
N PRO A 36 16.74 10.81 -15.93
CA PRO A 36 17.20 9.51 -15.44
C PRO A 36 17.18 8.44 -16.53
N ALA A 37 18.12 7.50 -16.47
CA ALA A 37 18.13 6.34 -17.36
C ALA A 37 16.84 5.50 -17.20
N PHE A 38 16.41 4.81 -18.26
CA PHE A 38 15.20 3.99 -18.23
C PHE A 38 15.22 2.96 -17.09
N ALA A 39 16.35 2.30 -16.85
CA ALA A 39 16.50 1.36 -15.74
C ALA A 39 16.27 2.02 -14.36
N THR A 40 16.68 3.28 -14.20
CA THR A 40 16.43 4.06 -12.97
C THR A 40 14.95 4.39 -12.83
N VAL A 41 14.29 4.82 -13.89
CA VAL A 41 12.84 5.09 -13.91
C VAL A 41 12.07 3.80 -13.59
N TYR A 42 12.41 2.69 -14.25
CA TYR A 42 11.81 1.36 -14.02
C TYR A 42 11.96 0.91 -12.57
N ASN A 43 13.16 1.05 -11.99
CA ASN A 43 13.40 0.71 -10.59
C ASN A 43 12.59 1.59 -9.64
N TRP A 44 12.52 2.91 -9.87
CA TRP A 44 11.75 3.81 -9.00
C TRP A 44 10.24 3.65 -9.16
N VAL A 45 9.73 3.26 -10.34
CA VAL A 45 8.33 2.86 -10.51
C VAL A 45 8.04 1.55 -9.76
N ASN A 46 8.92 0.56 -9.86
CA ASN A 46 8.78 -0.69 -9.11
C ASN A 46 8.94 -0.53 -7.60
N GLU A 47 9.57 0.54 -7.13
CA GLU A 47 9.54 0.94 -5.72
C GLU A 47 8.20 1.55 -5.30
N ALA A 48 7.49 2.19 -6.23
CA ALA A 48 6.18 2.79 -5.98
C ALA A 48 5.04 1.76 -5.99
N CYS A 49 5.20 0.65 -6.70
CA CYS A 49 4.26 -0.47 -6.63
C CYS A 49 4.25 -1.06 -5.21
N GLY A 50 3.11 -1.09 -4.53
CA GLY A 50 2.97 -1.82 -3.25
C GLY A 50 3.10 -3.34 -3.42
N ILE A 51 3.21 -4.07 -2.31
CA ILE A 51 2.90 -5.50 -2.26
C ILE A 51 1.64 -5.65 -1.41
N ILE A 52 0.65 -6.34 -1.93
CA ILE A 52 -0.48 -6.83 -1.15
C ILE A 52 -0.19 -8.30 -0.88
N HIS A 53 -0.07 -8.63 0.40
CA HIS A 53 0.03 -10.00 0.87
C HIS A 53 -1.14 -10.27 1.79
N ILE A 54 -1.86 -11.34 1.48
CA ILE A 54 -3.02 -11.81 2.21
C ILE A 54 -2.59 -13.13 2.82
N ASP A 55 -2.72 -13.22 4.13
CA ASP A 55 -2.43 -14.41 4.92
C ASP A 55 -3.44 -14.49 6.05
N TYR A 56 -3.69 -15.71 6.51
CA TYR A 56 -4.72 -15.99 7.50
C TYR A 56 -4.08 -16.44 8.81
N LEU A 57 -4.59 -15.93 9.92
CA LEU A 57 -4.24 -16.47 11.23
C LEU A 57 -4.91 -17.84 11.39
N TYR A 58 -4.09 -18.85 11.67
CA TYR A 58 -4.59 -20.19 12.00
C TYR A 58 -4.96 -20.27 13.48
N GLU A 59 -4.26 -19.53 14.35
CA GLU A 59 -4.57 -19.37 15.78
C GLU A 59 -4.41 -17.90 16.23
N ALA A 60 -5.17 -17.51 17.26
CA ALA A 60 -5.33 -16.11 17.69
C ALA A 60 -4.07 -15.46 18.28
N ASN A 61 -3.05 -16.24 18.64
CA ASN A 61 -1.95 -15.76 19.48
C ASN A 61 -0.63 -15.46 18.74
N ASP A 62 -0.55 -15.64 17.43
CA ASP A 62 0.72 -15.49 16.70
C ASP A 62 0.69 -14.43 15.58
N TYR A 63 0.14 -13.26 15.90
CA TYR A 63 0.21 -12.07 15.04
C TYR A 63 1.64 -11.76 14.59
N TYR A 64 2.62 -12.00 15.47
CA TYR A 64 4.02 -11.76 15.17
C TYR A 64 4.61 -12.75 14.15
N ALA A 65 4.23 -14.03 14.17
CA ALA A 65 4.66 -14.94 13.11
C ALA A 65 4.09 -14.55 11.74
N LEU A 66 2.86 -14.04 11.68
CA LEU A 66 2.29 -13.53 10.43
C LEU A 66 3.10 -12.34 9.90
N PHE A 67 3.54 -11.45 10.79
CA PHE A 67 4.43 -10.35 10.44
C PHE A 67 5.80 -10.86 9.94
N ASP A 68 6.40 -11.85 10.60
CA ASP A 68 7.67 -12.45 10.18
C ASP A 68 7.54 -13.17 8.81
N ARG A 69 6.44 -13.90 8.56
CA ARG A 69 6.13 -14.52 7.26
C ARG A 69 5.98 -13.49 6.15
N SER A 70 5.20 -12.44 6.38
CA SER A 70 5.03 -11.33 5.44
C SER A 70 6.37 -10.68 5.06
N ASN A 71 7.24 -10.45 6.04
CA ASN A 71 8.59 -9.93 5.81
C ASN A 71 9.47 -10.88 4.97
N ASN A 72 9.37 -12.19 5.19
CA ASN A 72 10.10 -13.17 4.39
C ASN A 72 9.62 -13.19 2.93
N ILE A 73 8.30 -13.05 2.71
CA ILE A 73 7.72 -12.95 1.37
C ILE A 73 8.15 -11.66 0.69
N LEU A 74 8.16 -10.53 1.40
CA LEU A 74 8.69 -9.25 0.91
C LEU A 74 10.15 -9.39 0.48
N LYS A 75 11.01 -10.01 1.30
CA LYS A 75 12.42 -10.28 0.96
C LYS A 75 12.57 -11.14 -0.29
N LYS A 76 11.75 -12.20 -0.43
CA LYS A 76 11.80 -13.11 -1.58
C LYS A 76 11.30 -12.43 -2.86
N LYS A 77 10.15 -11.75 -2.81
CA LYS A 77 9.51 -11.14 -3.99
C LYS A 77 10.17 -9.81 -4.38
N ARG A 78 10.68 -9.04 -3.41
CA ARG A 78 11.32 -7.72 -3.64
C ARG A 78 12.55 -7.52 -2.74
N PRO A 79 13.65 -8.24 -3.01
CA PRO A 79 14.87 -8.16 -2.21
C PRO A 79 15.49 -6.75 -2.16
N HIS A 80 15.25 -5.93 -3.19
CA HIS A 80 15.69 -4.54 -3.23
C HIS A 80 14.95 -3.62 -2.22
N LEU A 81 13.71 -3.98 -1.84
CA LEU A 81 12.94 -3.25 -0.83
C LEU A 81 13.31 -3.65 0.59
N ALA A 82 13.79 -4.88 0.81
CA ALA A 82 14.24 -5.34 2.13
C ALA A 82 15.41 -4.52 2.72
N LYS A 83 16.15 -3.80 1.87
CA LYS A 83 17.25 -2.90 2.27
C LYS A 83 16.80 -1.45 2.50
N LYS A 84 15.57 -1.10 2.09
CA LYS A 84 15.00 0.24 2.18
C LYS A 84 14.04 0.32 3.37
N LYS A 85 13.83 1.52 3.91
CA LYS A 85 12.75 1.76 4.85
C LYS A 85 11.43 1.62 4.08
N VAL A 86 10.71 0.51 4.29
CA VAL A 86 9.38 0.27 3.70
C VAL A 86 8.33 0.72 4.72
N LEU A 87 7.09 0.98 4.28
CA LEU A 87 6.09 1.76 5.02
C LEU A 87 4.77 1.00 5.28
N PHE A 88 4.04 1.50 6.29
CA PHE A 88 2.68 1.24 6.78
C PHE A 88 2.47 0.05 7.73
N SER A 89 2.34 0.36 9.03
CA SER A 89 1.56 -0.42 9.98
C SER A 89 0.98 0.50 11.05
N HIS A 90 -0.26 0.23 11.46
CA HIS A 90 -0.97 0.90 12.56
C HIS A 90 -0.53 0.39 13.93
N VAL A 91 0.41 -0.56 13.98
CA VAL A 91 0.79 -1.24 15.21
C VAL A 91 2.08 -0.63 15.74
N SER A 92 2.06 -0.18 16.99
CA SER A 92 3.26 0.23 17.72
C SER A 92 3.89 -1.00 18.37
N GLY A 93 5.18 -1.27 18.11
CA GLY A 93 5.88 -2.40 18.72
C GLY A 93 7.40 -2.40 18.51
N THR A 94 8.13 -3.07 19.39
CA THR A 94 9.61 -3.13 19.37
C THR A 94 10.18 -3.82 18.12
N LYS A 95 9.40 -4.68 17.45
CA LYS A 95 9.82 -5.41 16.23
C LYS A 95 9.94 -4.55 14.97
N PHE A 96 9.35 -3.35 14.90
CA PHE A 96 9.46 -2.48 13.71
C PHE A 96 10.90 -2.04 13.43
N ASN A 97 11.67 -1.78 14.48
CA ASN A 97 13.09 -1.42 14.39
C ASN A 97 13.93 -2.53 13.72
N LYS A 98 13.59 -3.80 13.94
CA LYS A 98 14.31 -4.94 13.34
C LYS A 98 14.22 -4.97 11.81
N PHE A 99 13.09 -4.51 11.26
CA PHE A 99 12.82 -4.54 9.83
C PHE A 99 12.92 -3.17 9.14
N ARG A 100 13.40 -2.14 9.87
CA ARG A 100 13.62 -0.77 9.38
C ARG A 100 12.35 -0.10 8.82
N TYR A 101 11.18 -0.46 9.35
CA TYR A 101 9.94 0.22 8.99
C TYR A 101 9.93 1.64 9.55
N GLU A 102 9.40 2.59 8.78
CA GLU A 102 9.13 3.94 9.25
C GLU A 102 7.68 4.00 9.74
N LEU A 103 7.52 4.41 11.01
CA LEU A 103 6.21 4.62 11.60
C LEU A 103 5.72 6.00 11.17
N LEU A 104 4.62 6.04 10.43
CA LEU A 104 3.97 7.30 10.09
C LEU A 104 3.23 7.80 11.35
N PRO A 105 3.37 9.07 11.74
CA PRO A 105 2.53 9.62 12.81
C PRO A 105 1.06 9.45 12.41
N TYR A 106 0.32 8.75 13.25
CA TYR A 106 -1.07 8.40 13.00
C TYR A 106 -1.91 8.77 14.23
N PRO A 107 -3.04 9.49 14.05
CA PRO A 107 -3.89 9.86 15.16
C PRO A 107 -4.56 8.64 15.80
N ALA A 108 -4.64 8.63 17.13
CA ALA A 108 -5.28 7.53 17.85
C ALA A 108 -6.76 7.43 17.46
N TYR A 109 -7.26 6.21 17.26
CA TYR A 109 -8.68 5.93 17.00
C TYR A 109 -9.27 6.58 15.73
N SER A 110 -8.49 6.73 14.66
CA SER A 110 -8.96 7.28 13.37
C SER A 110 -9.10 6.20 12.28
N PRO A 111 -10.11 5.30 12.35
CA PRO A 111 -10.34 4.28 11.31
C PRO A 111 -10.73 4.90 9.96
N ASP A 112 -11.25 6.13 9.96
CA ASP A 112 -11.55 6.95 8.78
C ASP A 112 -10.30 7.33 7.97
N LEU A 113 -9.11 7.26 8.57
CA LEU A 113 -7.82 7.47 7.90
C LEU A 113 -7.10 6.16 7.54
N ALA A 114 -7.66 5.00 7.92
CA ALA A 114 -7.01 3.71 7.73
C ALA A 114 -7.55 3.07 6.45
N SER A 115 -6.73 2.97 5.41
CA SER A 115 -7.15 2.41 4.11
C SER A 115 -7.71 0.99 4.21
N CYS A 116 -7.23 0.20 5.17
CA CYS A 116 -7.81 -1.11 5.46
C CYS A 116 -9.26 -0.99 5.96
N ASP A 117 -9.56 -0.06 6.87
CA ASP A 117 -10.87 0.06 7.50
C ASP A 117 -11.90 0.76 6.61
N TYR A 118 -11.59 1.96 6.11
CA TYR A 118 -12.56 2.75 5.34
C TYR A 118 -12.80 2.21 3.92
N PHE A 119 -11.84 1.47 3.35
CA PHE A 119 -11.90 1.00 1.96
C PHE A 119 -11.93 -0.52 1.88
N LEU A 120 -10.84 -1.21 2.25
CA LEU A 120 -10.69 -2.65 1.99
C LEU A 120 -11.77 -3.48 2.71
N PHE A 121 -11.82 -3.40 4.04
CA PHE A 121 -12.76 -4.13 4.86
C PHE A 121 -14.20 -3.64 4.71
N SER A 122 -14.38 -2.33 4.47
CA SER A 122 -15.71 -1.79 4.17
C SER A 122 -16.32 -2.43 2.92
N ASN A 123 -15.54 -2.67 1.87
CA ASN A 123 -16.02 -3.33 0.64
C ASN A 123 -16.07 -4.85 0.78
N LEU A 124 -15.13 -5.47 1.50
CA LEU A 124 -15.18 -6.90 1.82
C LEU A 124 -16.45 -7.27 2.62
N LYS A 125 -16.84 -6.44 3.60
CA LYS A 125 -18.09 -6.63 4.34
C LYS A 125 -19.32 -6.62 3.43
N LYS A 126 -19.34 -5.75 2.41
CA LYS A 126 -20.42 -5.72 1.41
C LYS A 126 -20.42 -7.01 0.58
N TRP A 127 -19.25 -7.49 0.18
CA TRP A 127 -19.10 -8.75 -0.56
C TRP A 127 -19.62 -9.97 0.21
N PHE A 128 -19.42 -9.99 1.53
CA PHE A 128 -19.98 -11.02 2.41
C PHE A 128 -21.44 -10.80 2.79
N GLY A 129 -22.04 -9.68 2.42
CA GLY A 129 -23.43 -9.37 2.74
C GLY A 129 -24.38 -10.48 2.31
N GLY A 130 -25.12 -11.04 3.27
CA GLY A 130 -26.09 -12.12 3.01
C GLY A 130 -25.49 -13.53 2.89
N LYS A 131 -24.17 -13.70 2.88
CA LYS A 131 -23.52 -15.02 2.85
C LYS A 131 -23.43 -15.59 4.28
N ARG A 132 -23.63 -16.90 4.40
CA ARG A 132 -23.42 -17.66 5.64
C ARG A 132 -22.37 -18.72 5.38
N PHE A 133 -21.34 -18.76 6.21
CA PHE A 133 -20.26 -19.74 6.13
C PHE A 133 -20.40 -20.71 7.30
N THR A 134 -20.45 -22.00 7.01
CA THR A 134 -20.63 -23.04 8.03
C THR A 134 -19.29 -23.54 8.58
N ILE A 135 -18.23 -23.41 7.77
CA ILE A 135 -16.86 -23.83 8.09
C ILE A 135 -15.85 -22.78 7.65
N LYS A 136 -14.65 -22.80 8.24
CA LYS A 136 -13.60 -21.82 8.00
C LYS A 136 -13.12 -21.85 6.54
N GLU A 137 -13.07 -23.02 5.94
CA GLU A 137 -12.58 -23.24 4.57
C GLU A 137 -13.45 -22.52 3.54
N GLN A 138 -14.76 -22.47 3.76
CA GLN A 138 -15.68 -21.70 2.91
C GLN A 138 -15.43 -20.20 3.01
N LEU A 139 -15.20 -19.70 4.23
CA LEU A 139 -14.86 -18.29 4.45
C LEU A 139 -13.53 -17.94 3.78
N THR A 140 -12.50 -18.79 3.94
CA THR A 140 -11.18 -18.59 3.32
C THR A 140 -11.30 -18.57 1.79
N ALA A 141 -11.98 -19.56 1.19
CA ALA A 141 -12.15 -19.64 -0.26
C ALA A 141 -12.90 -18.43 -0.83
N GLU A 142 -13.96 -17.97 -0.14
CA GLU A 142 -14.71 -16.79 -0.57
C GLU A 142 -13.89 -15.49 -0.41
N THR A 143 -13.04 -15.43 0.61
CA THR A 143 -12.11 -14.31 0.82
C THR A 143 -11.06 -14.29 -0.28
N ASP A 144 -10.46 -15.44 -0.61
CA ASP A 144 -9.48 -15.56 -1.69
C ASP A 144 -10.11 -15.16 -3.03
N ALA A 145 -11.30 -15.66 -3.35
CA ALA A 145 -12.04 -15.31 -4.56
C ALA A 145 -12.30 -13.80 -4.67
N TYR A 146 -12.66 -13.14 -3.56
CA TYR A 146 -12.82 -11.68 -3.54
C TYR A 146 -11.52 -10.97 -3.94
N PHE A 147 -10.38 -11.35 -3.33
CA PHE A 147 -9.12 -10.67 -3.57
C PHE A 147 -8.49 -10.99 -4.93
N GLU A 148 -8.73 -12.19 -5.46
CA GLU A 148 -8.35 -12.58 -6.83
C GLU A 148 -9.13 -11.80 -7.89
N TRP A 149 -10.38 -11.46 -7.60
CA TRP A 149 -11.21 -10.66 -8.50
C TRP A 149 -10.80 -9.18 -8.56
N LEU A 150 -10.06 -8.66 -7.56
CA LEU A 150 -9.65 -7.27 -7.51
C LEU A 150 -8.40 -6.99 -8.36
N ASP A 151 -8.53 -6.04 -9.29
CA ASP A 151 -7.39 -5.55 -10.06
C ASP A 151 -6.41 -4.71 -9.20
N LYS A 152 -5.16 -4.57 -9.63
CA LYS A 152 -4.16 -3.72 -8.98
C LYS A 152 -4.62 -2.27 -8.83
N SER A 153 -5.37 -1.75 -9.80
CA SER A 153 -5.95 -0.40 -9.78
C SER A 153 -6.84 -0.16 -8.55
N TYR A 154 -7.61 -1.17 -8.12
CA TYR A 154 -8.49 -1.07 -6.95
C TYR A 154 -7.74 -0.65 -5.69
N TYR A 155 -6.58 -1.25 -5.43
CA TYR A 155 -5.77 -0.93 -4.27
C TYR A 155 -5.12 0.46 -4.40
N SER A 156 -4.71 0.82 -5.61
CA SER A 156 -4.18 2.16 -5.87
C SER A 156 -5.24 3.24 -5.66
N ASP A 157 -6.50 2.97 -6.00
CA ASP A 157 -7.62 3.90 -5.79
C ASP A 157 -7.94 4.06 -4.32
N GLY A 158 -7.88 2.97 -3.55
CA GLY A 158 -7.98 3.01 -2.09
C GLY A 158 -6.93 3.94 -1.47
N LEU A 159 -5.67 3.86 -1.94
CA LEU A 159 -4.57 4.72 -1.49
C LEU A 159 -4.71 6.16 -1.99
N LYS A 160 -5.19 6.41 -3.21
CA LYS A 160 -5.46 7.78 -3.69
C LYS A 160 -6.53 8.48 -2.84
N LYS A 161 -7.54 7.74 -2.38
CA LYS A 161 -8.56 8.28 -1.46
C LYS A 161 -7.98 8.67 -0.11
N LEU A 162 -6.83 8.11 0.29
CA LEU A 162 -6.17 8.48 1.53
C LEU A 162 -5.74 9.94 1.49
N GLU A 163 -5.14 10.40 0.39
CA GLU A 163 -4.70 11.79 0.23
C GLU A 163 -5.84 12.79 0.46
N ASN A 164 -6.98 12.57 -0.18
CA ASN A 164 -8.19 13.40 0.00
C ASN A 164 -8.70 13.37 1.45
N ARG A 165 -8.63 12.22 2.12
CA ARG A 165 -9.04 12.09 3.53
C ARG A 165 -8.09 12.83 4.48
N TRP A 166 -6.80 12.80 4.21
CA TRP A 166 -5.82 13.58 4.98
C TRP A 166 -6.03 15.08 4.82
N ILE A 167 -6.34 15.56 3.61
CA ILE A 167 -6.68 16.97 3.37
C ILE A 167 -7.92 17.36 4.21
N LYS A 168 -8.99 16.56 4.14
CA LYS A 168 -10.20 16.80 4.95
C LYS A 168 -9.93 16.78 6.45
N TYR A 169 -9.13 15.84 6.94
CA TYR A 169 -8.76 15.76 8.36
C TYR A 169 -8.05 17.04 8.84
N ILE A 170 -7.18 17.61 8.00
CA ILE A 170 -6.51 18.88 8.28
C ILE A 170 -7.52 20.04 8.30
N GLU A 171 -8.43 20.11 7.31
CA GLU A 171 -9.48 21.12 7.23
C GLU A 171 -10.42 21.07 8.45
N LEU A 172 -10.74 19.87 8.91
CA LEU A 172 -11.56 19.59 10.09
C LEU A 172 -10.79 19.74 11.41
N LYS A 173 -9.52 20.19 11.37
CA LYS A 173 -8.67 20.41 12.56
C LYS A 173 -8.56 19.17 13.46
N GLY A 174 -8.55 17.99 12.86
CA GLY A 174 -8.42 16.73 13.56
C GLY A 174 -9.73 16.03 13.94
N ASP A 175 -10.88 16.57 13.52
CA ASP A 175 -12.16 15.88 13.67
C ASP A 175 -12.33 14.75 12.62
N TYR A 176 -13.29 13.86 12.87
CA TYR A 176 -13.55 12.68 12.05
C TYR A 176 -13.95 13.03 10.61
N VAL A 177 -13.36 12.34 9.65
CA VAL A 177 -13.71 12.49 8.23
C VAL A 177 -14.91 11.61 7.91
N GLU A 178 -16.08 12.23 7.74
CA GLU A 178 -17.30 11.54 7.32
C GLU A 178 -17.15 10.87 5.94
N LYS A 179 -17.98 9.83 5.73
CA LYS A 179 -17.91 8.93 4.57
C LYS A 179 -18.42 9.53 3.26
#